data_AF-A0A139AUN6-F1
#
_entry.id   AF-A0A139AUN6-F1
#
_cell.length_a   1.000
_cell.length_b   1.000
_cell.length_c   1.000
_cell.angle_alpha   90.00
_cell.angle_beta   90.00
_cell.angle_gamma   90.00
#
_symmetry.space_group_name_H-M   'P 1'
#
loop_
_entity.id
_entity.type
_entity.pdbx_description
1 polymer ?
#
loop_
_entity_poly.entity_id
_entity_poly.type
_entity_poly.pdbx_seq_one_letter_code
_entity_poly.pdbx_strand_id
1 'polypeptide(L)'
;MVNYTNQRKFWTEAVKAYSHEVLIGDATTWIPGRPESILDDAIVLYDAIHKNSVTGHGEVEIEPTTTIDLIYWLTEDLGCMLASCDPKDRNYNATIGFTYNETVSPLDNMIPDFLERARSFSQINGMKATQNFADDRLRFMEEISVDIQGGLYLIDTLVLQSYLPTGNAVAQKASIGIFVVCVVSFAALYIFNFQRMARARQMEMEALVNLIYMIPQSVVNTVPKIQRLIQSGGTSIGDDDN
;
A
#
# COMPACT_ATOMS: atom_id res chain seq x y z
N MET A 1 -1.95 0.02 -5.42
CA MET A 1 -2.36 -1.25 -6.07
C MET A 1 -3.86 -1.49 -6.02
N VAL A 2 -4.45 -1.72 -4.83
CA VAL A 2 -5.91 -1.98 -4.69
C VAL A 2 -6.78 -0.85 -5.28
N ASN A 3 -6.32 0.39 -5.22
CA ASN A 3 -7.01 1.50 -5.89
C ASN A 3 -7.04 1.34 -7.42
N TYR A 4 -5.97 0.82 -8.03
CA TYR A 4 -5.85 0.66 -9.48
C TYR A 4 -6.64 -0.52 -10.01
N THR A 5 -6.65 -1.64 -9.29
CA THR A 5 -7.55 -2.76 -9.59
C THR A 5 -9.01 -2.32 -9.48
N ASN A 6 -9.39 -1.55 -8.46
CA ASN A 6 -10.73 -0.99 -8.33
C ASN A 6 -11.08 -0.02 -9.47
N GLN A 7 -10.16 0.86 -9.86
CA GLN A 7 -10.36 1.74 -11.02
C GLN A 7 -10.55 0.94 -12.31
N ARG A 8 -9.74 -0.10 -12.55
CA ARG A 8 -9.91 -1.00 -13.71
C ARG A 8 -11.29 -1.65 -13.70
N LYS A 9 -11.76 -2.20 -12.58
CA LYS A 9 -13.13 -2.76 -12.45
C LYS A 9 -14.21 -1.73 -12.76
N PHE A 10 -14.08 -0.53 -12.19
CA PHE A 10 -15.03 0.57 -12.42
C PHE A 10 -15.12 0.90 -13.90
N TRP A 11 -13.98 1.05 -14.58
CA TRP A 11 -13.97 1.40 -15.99
C TRP A 11 -14.41 0.26 -16.91
N THR A 12 -14.17 -1.02 -16.56
CA THR A 12 -14.78 -2.16 -17.27
C THR A 12 -16.31 -2.06 -17.25
N GLU A 13 -16.91 -1.82 -16.09
CA GLU A 13 -18.36 -1.65 -15.96
C GLU A 13 -18.86 -0.39 -16.66
N ALA A 14 -18.13 0.72 -16.55
CA ALA A 14 -18.51 1.99 -17.19
C ALA A 14 -18.54 1.85 -18.72
N VAL A 15 -17.51 1.26 -19.33
CA VAL A 15 -17.46 1.02 -20.78
C VAL A 15 -18.63 0.13 -21.22
N LYS A 16 -18.93 -0.93 -20.48
CA LYS A 16 -20.09 -1.81 -20.75
C LYS A 16 -21.40 -1.02 -20.67
N ALA A 17 -21.63 -0.27 -19.60
CA ALA A 17 -22.84 0.50 -19.39
C ALA A 17 -23.04 1.56 -20.49
N TYR A 18 -22.01 2.36 -20.80
CA TYR A 18 -22.11 3.37 -21.86
C TYR A 18 -22.29 2.75 -23.24
N SER A 19 -21.79 1.53 -23.47
CA SER A 19 -22.05 0.81 -24.73
C SER A 19 -23.53 0.46 -24.89
N HIS A 20 -24.23 0.11 -23.81
CA HIS A 20 -25.70 -0.05 -23.86
C HIS A 20 -26.43 1.26 -24.12
N GLU A 21 -26.00 2.35 -23.47
CA GLU A 21 -26.59 3.68 -23.70
C GLU A 21 -26.45 4.12 -25.16
N VAL A 22 -25.27 3.91 -25.76
CA VAL A 22 -25.02 4.16 -27.19
C VAL A 22 -25.90 3.29 -28.08
N LEU A 23 -26.12 2.02 -27.70
CA LEU A 23 -26.96 1.10 -28.47
C LEU A 23 -28.44 1.51 -28.46
N ILE A 24 -28.94 1.89 -27.29
CA ILE A 24 -30.33 2.32 -27.08
C ILE A 24 -30.56 3.67 -27.78
N GLY A 25 -29.58 4.56 -27.71
CA GLY A 25 -29.68 5.92 -28.25
C GLY A 25 -30.76 6.73 -27.55
N ASP A 26 -30.82 6.67 -26.21
CA ASP A 26 -31.86 7.34 -25.43
C ASP A 26 -31.77 8.86 -25.55
N ALA A 27 -32.66 9.43 -26.36
CA ALA A 27 -32.78 10.87 -26.57
C ALA A 27 -33.51 11.60 -25.42
N THR A 28 -34.03 10.88 -24.42
CA THR A 28 -34.72 11.49 -23.26
C THR A 28 -33.76 11.84 -22.14
N THR A 29 -32.78 10.98 -21.87
CA THR A 29 -31.75 11.21 -20.84
C THR A 29 -30.54 11.95 -21.41
N TRP A 30 -30.18 11.70 -22.67
CA TRP A 30 -28.94 12.19 -23.25
C TRP A 30 -29.15 13.17 -24.39
N ILE A 31 -28.23 14.15 -24.47
CA ILE A 31 -28.06 14.96 -25.67
C ILE A 31 -27.49 14.04 -26.77
N PRO A 32 -27.98 14.10 -28.02
CA PRO A 32 -27.45 13.30 -29.12
C PRO A 32 -25.91 13.41 -29.23
N GLY A 33 -25.23 12.27 -29.36
CA GLY A 33 -23.76 12.20 -29.43
C GLY A 33 -23.05 12.22 -28.07
N ARG A 34 -23.76 12.51 -26.96
CA ARG A 34 -23.17 12.55 -25.62
C ARG A 34 -22.78 11.16 -25.10
N PRO A 35 -23.60 10.10 -25.23
CA PRO A 35 -23.22 8.75 -24.81
C PRO A 35 -21.97 8.26 -25.53
N GLU A 36 -21.85 8.55 -26.82
CA GLU A 36 -20.70 8.17 -27.66
C GLU A 36 -19.42 8.88 -27.20
N SER A 37 -19.50 10.18 -26.94
CA SER A 37 -18.38 10.95 -26.40
C SER A 37 -17.92 10.41 -25.05
N ILE A 38 -18.86 10.08 -24.16
CA ILE A 38 -18.53 9.54 -22.84
C ILE A 38 -17.94 8.12 -22.96
N LEU A 39 -18.46 7.29 -23.87
CA LEU A 39 -17.90 5.98 -24.15
C LEU A 39 -16.45 6.08 -24.67
N ASP A 40 -16.19 7.00 -25.60
CA ASP A 40 -14.84 7.23 -26.13
C ASP A 40 -13.88 7.71 -25.03
N ASP A 41 -14.30 8.68 -24.21
CA ASP A 41 -13.54 9.13 -23.04
C ASP A 41 -13.27 7.99 -22.05
N ALA A 42 -14.27 7.15 -21.75
CA ALA A 42 -14.14 6.01 -20.85
C ALA A 42 -13.14 4.97 -21.39
N ILE A 43 -13.17 4.69 -22.70
CA ILE A 43 -12.21 3.79 -23.36
C ILE A 43 -10.79 4.34 -23.23
N VAL A 44 -10.58 5.64 -23.45
CA VAL A 44 -9.27 6.29 -23.36
C VAL A 44 -8.75 6.26 -21.92
N LEU A 45 -9.59 6.61 -20.95
CA LEU A 45 -9.23 6.58 -19.52
C LEU A 45 -8.91 5.16 -19.05
N TYR A 46 -9.69 4.18 -19.48
CA TYR A 46 -9.44 2.79 -19.11
C TYR A 46 -8.12 2.27 -19.70
N ASP A 47 -7.84 2.55 -20.98
CA ASP A 47 -6.57 2.20 -21.63
C ASP A 47 -5.38 2.85 -20.91
N ALA A 48 -5.50 4.12 -20.52
CA ALA A 48 -4.45 4.83 -19.78
C ALA A 48 -4.18 4.19 -18.41
N ILE A 49 -5.23 3.87 -17.65
CA ILE A 49 -5.10 3.21 -16.34
C ILE A 49 -4.52 1.81 -16.48
N HIS A 50 -4.94 1.06 -17.50
CA HIS A 50 -4.40 -0.26 -17.77
C HIS A 50 -2.90 -0.19 -18.10
N LYS A 51 -2.48 0.70 -19.01
CA LYS A 51 -1.06 0.93 -19.33
C LYS A 51 -0.25 1.36 -18.12
N ASN A 52 -0.79 2.24 -17.27
CA ASN A 52 -0.12 2.63 -16.04
C ASN A 52 0.06 1.42 -15.10
N SER A 53 -0.95 0.54 -15.00
CA SER A 53 -0.83 -0.69 -14.20
C SER A 53 0.26 -1.64 -14.70
N VAL A 54 0.40 -1.79 -16.02
CA VAL A 54 1.37 -2.71 -16.63
C VAL A 54 2.80 -2.16 -16.64
N THR A 55 2.96 -0.86 -16.90
CA THR A 55 4.28 -0.24 -17.06
C THR A 55 4.80 0.43 -15.80
N GLY A 56 3.94 0.70 -14.82
CA GLY A 56 4.27 1.50 -13.64
C GLY A 56 4.43 3.00 -13.90
N HIS A 57 4.22 3.43 -15.14
CA HIS A 57 4.42 4.81 -15.58
C HIS A 57 3.09 5.44 -16.03
N GLY A 58 2.64 6.47 -15.32
CA GLY A 58 1.44 7.24 -15.61
C GLY A 58 1.37 8.51 -14.77
N GLU A 59 0.16 9.02 -14.50
CA GLU A 59 -0.02 10.23 -13.66
C GLU A 59 0.57 10.06 -12.25
N VAL A 60 0.57 8.84 -11.75
CA VAL A 60 1.14 8.45 -10.47
C VAL A 60 1.98 7.20 -10.70
N GLU A 61 3.27 7.29 -10.35
CA GLU A 61 4.19 6.16 -10.43
C GLU A 61 3.75 5.06 -9.46
N ILE A 62 3.66 3.84 -9.99
CA ILE A 62 3.34 2.65 -9.23
C ILE A 62 4.27 1.52 -9.60
N GLU A 63 4.42 0.57 -8.69
CA GLU A 63 5.05 -0.69 -9.01
C GLU A 63 4.25 -1.39 -10.13
N PRO A 64 4.89 -1.73 -11.27
CA PRO A 64 4.23 -2.42 -12.36
C PRO A 64 3.63 -3.75 -11.92
N THR A 65 2.48 -4.14 -12.46
CA THR A 65 1.88 -5.45 -12.15
C THR A 65 2.76 -6.61 -12.57
N THR A 66 3.57 -6.42 -13.60
CA THR A 66 4.54 -7.38 -14.14
C THR A 66 5.71 -7.66 -13.21
N THR A 67 6.02 -6.78 -12.26
CA THR A 67 7.14 -6.97 -11.31
C THR A 67 6.72 -7.70 -10.04
N ILE A 68 5.46 -8.11 -9.92
CA ILE A 68 4.90 -8.67 -8.68
C ILE A 68 4.70 -10.17 -8.87
N ASP A 69 5.67 -10.95 -8.39
CA ASP A 69 5.70 -12.42 -8.52
C ASP A 69 4.38 -13.10 -8.07
N LEU A 70 3.72 -12.55 -7.04
CA LEU A 70 2.48 -13.12 -6.49
C LEU A 70 1.32 -13.13 -7.49
N ILE A 71 1.26 -12.13 -8.37
CA ILE A 71 0.15 -11.96 -9.31
C ILE A 71 0.57 -12.19 -10.76
N TYR A 72 1.86 -12.45 -11.00
CA TYR A 72 2.44 -12.68 -12.32
C TYR A 72 1.66 -13.73 -13.12
N TRP A 73 1.26 -14.83 -12.47
CA TRP A 73 0.52 -15.90 -13.12
C TRP A 73 -0.91 -15.51 -13.58
N LEU A 74 -1.47 -14.42 -13.04
CA LEU A 74 -2.75 -13.85 -13.47
C LEU A 74 -2.58 -12.78 -14.54
N THR A 75 -1.43 -12.11 -14.57
CA THR A 75 -1.19 -10.94 -15.43
C THR A 75 -0.42 -11.29 -16.70
N GLU A 76 0.43 -12.30 -16.69
CA GLU A 76 1.24 -12.72 -17.85
C GLU A 76 1.09 -14.20 -18.25
N ASP A 77 0.86 -15.12 -17.30
CA ASP A 77 0.66 -16.54 -17.64
C ASP A 77 -0.80 -16.88 -17.99
N LEU A 78 -0.97 -18.01 -18.68
CA LEU A 78 -2.29 -18.58 -18.93
C LEU A 78 -2.90 -19.12 -17.64
N GLY A 79 -4.10 -18.67 -17.31
CA GLY A 79 -4.76 -19.02 -16.06
C GLY A 79 -6.25 -18.74 -16.09
N CYS A 80 -7.03 -19.55 -15.37
CA CYS A 80 -8.46 -19.30 -15.24
C CYS A 80 -8.71 -18.19 -14.20
N MET A 81 -9.39 -17.13 -14.61
CA MET A 81 -9.71 -15.98 -13.76
C MET A 81 -10.90 -16.22 -12.81
N LEU A 82 -11.61 -17.33 -13.02
CA LEU A 82 -12.79 -17.75 -12.25
C LEU A 82 -12.53 -19.10 -11.58
N ALA A 83 -13.49 -19.55 -10.76
CA ALA A 83 -13.41 -20.84 -10.08
C ALA A 83 -13.38 -22.04 -11.05
N SER A 84 -13.92 -21.89 -12.26
CA SER A 84 -13.90 -22.90 -13.31
C SER A 84 -13.86 -22.26 -14.69
N CYS A 85 -13.02 -22.80 -15.56
CA CYS A 85 -12.99 -22.54 -17.00
C CYS A 85 -13.39 -23.81 -17.79
N ASP A 86 -14.06 -24.77 -17.13
CA ASP A 86 -14.55 -25.97 -17.81
C ASP A 86 -15.59 -25.56 -18.88
N PRO A 87 -15.47 -26.05 -20.12
CA PRO A 87 -16.52 -25.93 -21.15
C PRO A 87 -17.91 -26.41 -20.75
N LYS A 88 -18.05 -27.18 -19.67
CA LYS A 88 -19.33 -27.59 -19.13
C LYS A 88 -20.01 -26.52 -18.27
N ASP A 89 -19.22 -25.64 -17.66
CA ASP A 89 -19.71 -24.58 -16.78
C ASP A 89 -19.87 -23.25 -17.54
N ARG A 90 -19.21 -23.10 -18.70
CA ARG A 90 -19.18 -21.86 -19.47
C ARG A 90 -19.66 -22.04 -20.90
N ASN A 91 -20.46 -21.07 -21.36
CA ASN A 91 -21.01 -21.05 -22.71
C ASN A 91 -20.03 -20.41 -23.69
N TYR A 92 -19.06 -21.18 -24.19
CA TYR A 92 -18.16 -20.71 -25.23
C TYR A 92 -18.89 -20.50 -26.57
N ASN A 93 -18.61 -19.38 -27.22
CA ASN A 93 -19.19 -19.04 -28.50
C ASN A 93 -18.13 -18.43 -29.42
N ALA A 94 -17.60 -19.27 -30.32
CA ALA A 94 -16.57 -18.86 -31.27
C ALA A 94 -17.04 -17.76 -32.25
N THR A 95 -18.35 -17.67 -32.51
CA THR A 95 -18.91 -16.65 -33.41
C THR A 95 -18.73 -15.23 -32.86
N ILE A 96 -18.91 -15.04 -31.55
CA ILE A 96 -18.68 -13.76 -30.89
C ILE A 96 -17.19 -13.54 -30.57
N GLY A 97 -16.35 -14.55 -30.76
CA GLY A 97 -14.93 -14.55 -30.39
C GLY A 97 -14.67 -14.99 -28.94
N PHE A 98 -15.70 -15.35 -28.17
CA PHE A 98 -15.56 -15.79 -26.79
C PHE A 98 -15.20 -17.28 -26.73
N THR A 99 -13.90 -17.58 -26.68
CA THR A 99 -13.37 -18.95 -26.73
C THR A 99 -12.68 -19.32 -25.42
N TYR A 100 -12.38 -20.62 -25.23
CA TYR A 100 -11.59 -21.08 -24.09
C TYR A 100 -10.27 -20.33 -23.96
N ASN A 101 -9.57 -20.09 -25.09
CA ASN A 101 -8.30 -19.38 -25.12
C ASN A 101 -8.43 -17.96 -24.58
N GLU A 102 -9.54 -17.27 -24.89
CA GLU A 102 -9.81 -15.94 -24.34
C GLU A 102 -10.00 -16.00 -22.83
N THR A 103 -10.68 -17.01 -22.31
CA THR A 103 -10.96 -17.12 -20.86
C THR A 103 -9.78 -17.55 -20.01
N VAL A 104 -8.77 -18.17 -20.61
CA VAL A 104 -7.50 -18.49 -19.93
C VAL A 104 -6.39 -17.50 -20.26
N SER A 105 -6.68 -16.50 -21.09
CA SER A 105 -5.72 -15.46 -21.45
C SER A 105 -5.31 -14.65 -20.21
N PRO A 106 -4.06 -14.20 -20.11
CA PRO A 106 -3.67 -13.31 -19.03
C PRO A 106 -4.49 -12.01 -19.05
N LEU A 107 -4.67 -11.42 -17.87
CA LEU A 107 -5.47 -10.20 -17.72
C LEU A 107 -4.95 -9.04 -18.57
N ASP A 108 -3.63 -8.98 -18.77
CA ASP A 108 -2.98 -7.93 -19.56
C ASP A 108 -3.23 -8.08 -21.08
N ASN A 109 -3.76 -9.22 -21.53
CA ASN A 109 -4.27 -9.41 -22.90
C ASN A 109 -5.79 -9.24 -22.98
N MET A 110 -6.53 -9.75 -21.99
CA MET A 110 -8.00 -9.65 -21.95
C MET A 110 -8.49 -8.19 -21.99
N ILE A 111 -7.83 -7.28 -21.25
CA ILE A 111 -8.24 -5.87 -21.17
C ILE A 111 -8.05 -5.15 -22.52
N PRO A 112 -6.89 -5.24 -23.20
CA PRO A 112 -6.74 -4.74 -24.55
C PRO A 112 -7.76 -5.29 -25.54
N ASP A 113 -8.04 -6.61 -25.50
CA ASP A 113 -9.03 -7.23 -26.39
C ASP A 113 -10.44 -6.66 -26.14
N PHE A 114 -10.83 -6.51 -24.87
CA PHE A 114 -12.07 -5.83 -24.49
C PHE A 114 -12.14 -4.39 -25.03
N LEU A 115 -11.05 -3.61 -24.88
CA LEU A 115 -10.96 -2.24 -25.35
C LEU A 115 -11.00 -2.13 -26.88
N GLU A 116 -10.38 -3.06 -27.59
CA GLU A 116 -10.45 -3.11 -29.05
C GLU A 116 -11.89 -3.34 -29.53
N ARG A 117 -12.61 -4.27 -28.89
CA ARG A 117 -14.02 -4.53 -29.20
C ARG A 117 -14.90 -3.34 -28.88
N ALA A 118 -14.66 -2.64 -27.77
CA ALA A 118 -15.37 -1.42 -27.41
C ALA A 118 -15.16 -0.29 -28.43
N ARG A 119 -13.92 -0.09 -28.91
CA ARG A 119 -13.61 0.88 -29.98
C ARG A 119 -14.32 0.53 -31.28
N SER A 120 -14.24 -0.74 -31.68
CA SER A 120 -14.92 -1.24 -32.90
C SER A 120 -16.43 -1.08 -32.80
N PHE A 121 -17.01 -1.37 -31.63
CA PHE A 121 -18.43 -1.18 -31.35
C PHE A 121 -18.84 0.29 -31.48
N SER A 122 -18.11 1.20 -30.82
CA SER A 122 -18.38 2.64 -30.85
C SER A 122 -18.34 3.20 -32.27
N GLN A 123 -17.36 2.79 -33.09
CA GLN A 123 -17.25 3.23 -34.49
C GLN A 123 -18.43 2.80 -35.37
N ILE A 124 -19.01 1.64 -35.10
CA ILE A 124 -20.05 1.05 -35.95
C ILE A 124 -21.45 1.46 -35.51
N ASN A 125 -21.71 1.48 -34.21
CA ASN A 125 -23.02 1.80 -33.63
C ASN A 125 -23.16 3.27 -33.22
N GLY A 126 -22.06 4.03 -33.15
CA GLY A 126 -22.07 5.44 -32.78
C GLY A 126 -23.00 6.27 -33.65
N MET A 127 -23.85 7.07 -32.99
CA MET A 127 -24.88 7.93 -33.59
C MET A 127 -25.95 7.21 -34.42
N LYS A 128 -25.99 5.88 -34.44
CA LYS A 128 -26.96 5.11 -35.22
C LYS A 128 -28.12 4.56 -34.40
N ALA A 129 -27.99 4.50 -33.07
CA ALA A 129 -29.01 3.96 -32.16
C ALA A 129 -29.63 2.66 -32.72
N THR A 130 -28.77 1.70 -33.09
CA THR A 130 -29.19 0.55 -33.92
C THR A 130 -30.13 -0.40 -33.18
N GLN A 131 -30.19 -0.34 -31.84
CA GLN A 131 -30.95 -1.25 -30.98
C GLN A 131 -30.66 -2.73 -31.27
N ASN A 132 -29.51 -3.02 -31.87
CA ASN A 132 -29.08 -4.37 -32.18
C ASN A 132 -28.39 -5.01 -30.97
N PHE A 133 -29.19 -5.50 -30.02
CA PHE A 133 -28.69 -6.22 -28.84
C PHE A 133 -28.00 -7.55 -29.18
N ALA A 134 -28.07 -7.99 -30.44
CA ALA A 134 -27.35 -9.16 -30.93
C ALA A 134 -25.97 -8.80 -31.53
N ASP A 135 -25.46 -7.57 -31.33
CA ASP A 135 -24.10 -7.20 -31.76
C ASP A 135 -23.06 -8.08 -31.03
N ASP A 136 -22.32 -8.87 -31.82
CA ASP A 136 -21.34 -9.83 -31.32
C ASP A 136 -20.25 -9.18 -30.47
N ARG A 137 -19.92 -7.90 -30.70
CA ARG A 137 -18.89 -7.17 -29.93
C ARG A 137 -19.38 -6.81 -28.55
N LEU A 138 -20.63 -6.36 -28.45
CA LEU A 138 -21.26 -6.06 -27.16
C LEU A 138 -21.39 -7.35 -26.34
N ARG A 139 -21.83 -8.44 -26.96
CA ARG A 139 -21.92 -9.75 -26.30
C ARG A 139 -20.56 -10.27 -25.84
N PHE A 140 -19.52 -10.13 -26.67
CA PHE A 140 -18.16 -10.46 -26.26
C PHE A 140 -17.72 -9.63 -25.04
N MET A 141 -17.95 -8.32 -25.07
CA MET A 141 -17.63 -7.42 -23.96
C MET A 141 -18.36 -7.80 -22.68
N GLU A 142 -19.63 -8.19 -22.76
CA GLU A 142 -20.40 -8.68 -21.60
C GLU A 142 -19.74 -9.92 -21.00
N GLU A 143 -19.44 -10.94 -21.82
CA GLU A 143 -18.87 -12.20 -21.34
C GLU A 143 -17.46 -12.02 -20.75
N ILE A 144 -16.57 -11.32 -21.46
CA ILE A 144 -15.17 -11.13 -21.01
C ILE A 144 -15.08 -10.15 -19.82
N SER A 145 -16.05 -9.25 -19.64
CA SER A 145 -16.06 -8.34 -18.49
C SER A 145 -16.14 -9.09 -17.15
N VAL A 146 -16.82 -10.24 -17.13
CA VAL A 146 -16.93 -11.11 -15.94
C VAL A 146 -15.57 -11.70 -15.60
N ASP A 147 -14.82 -12.14 -16.60
CA ASP A 147 -13.47 -12.70 -16.43
C ASP A 147 -12.46 -11.64 -15.96
N ILE A 148 -12.50 -10.46 -16.58
CA ILE A 148 -11.66 -9.32 -16.18
C ILE A 148 -11.93 -8.96 -14.72
N GLN A 149 -13.20 -8.91 -14.30
CA GLN A 149 -13.55 -8.61 -12.91
C GLN A 149 -13.17 -9.72 -11.94
N GLY A 150 -13.35 -10.97 -12.33
CA GLY A 150 -12.91 -12.14 -11.57
C GLY A 150 -11.41 -12.11 -11.31
N GLY A 151 -10.62 -11.89 -12.37
CA GLY A 151 -9.16 -11.76 -12.29
C GLY A 151 -8.73 -10.58 -11.40
N LEU A 152 -9.34 -9.40 -11.59
CA LEU A 152 -9.06 -8.23 -10.75
C LEU A 152 -9.47 -8.43 -9.29
N TYR A 153 -10.53 -9.20 -9.02
CA TYR A 153 -10.91 -9.57 -7.66
C TYR A 153 -9.91 -10.55 -7.04
N LEU A 154 -9.45 -11.55 -7.79
CA LEU A 154 -8.39 -12.46 -7.33
C LEU A 154 -7.11 -11.70 -6.99
N ILE A 155 -6.68 -10.77 -7.85
CA ILE A 155 -5.54 -9.88 -7.57
C ILE A 155 -5.73 -9.13 -6.25
N ASP A 156 -6.90 -8.53 -6.02
CA ASP A 156 -7.18 -7.84 -4.76
C ASP A 156 -7.10 -8.77 -3.57
N THR A 157 -7.68 -9.97 -3.66
CA THR A 157 -7.61 -10.94 -2.57
C THR A 157 -6.19 -11.37 -2.27
N LEU A 158 -5.37 -11.64 -3.29
CA LEU A 158 -3.96 -12.03 -3.13
C LEU A 158 -3.14 -10.89 -2.53
N VAL A 159 -3.32 -9.66 -3.02
CA VAL A 159 -2.63 -8.48 -2.49
C VAL A 159 -3.02 -8.21 -1.03
N LEU A 160 -4.31 -8.29 -0.70
CA LEU A 160 -4.80 -8.03 0.66
C LEU A 160 -4.45 -9.15 1.65
N GLN A 161 -4.49 -10.41 1.23
CA GLN A 161 -4.29 -11.56 2.11
C GLN A 161 -2.83 -11.99 2.23
N SER A 162 -2.03 -11.82 1.17
CA SER A 162 -0.66 -12.35 1.13
C SER A 162 0.40 -11.25 1.07
N TYR A 163 0.19 -10.20 0.27
CA TYR A 163 1.19 -9.14 0.11
C TYR A 163 1.23 -8.17 1.30
N LEU A 164 0.09 -7.57 1.68
CA LEU A 164 0.03 -6.58 2.76
C LEU A 164 0.42 -7.14 4.15
N PRO A 165 -0.04 -8.33 4.57
CA PRO A 165 0.33 -8.86 5.88
C PRO A 165 1.81 -9.21 5.98
N THR A 166 2.41 -9.67 4.87
CA THR A 166 3.85 -9.98 4.81
C THR A 166 4.68 -8.71 4.94
N GLY A 167 4.34 -7.65 4.20
CA GLY A 167 4.98 -6.33 4.33
C GLY A 167 4.83 -5.75 5.74
N ASN A 168 3.62 -5.81 6.31
CA ASN A 168 3.37 -5.34 7.68
C ASN A 168 4.13 -6.15 8.73
N ALA A 169 4.25 -7.47 8.59
CA ALA A 169 5.00 -8.30 9.52
C ALA A 169 6.50 -7.97 9.50
N VAL A 170 7.07 -7.70 8.32
CA VAL A 170 8.48 -7.27 8.20
C VAL A 170 8.67 -5.88 8.81
N ALA A 171 7.79 -4.92 8.50
CA ALA A 171 7.84 -3.58 9.07
C ALA A 171 7.68 -3.59 10.60
N GLN A 172 6.80 -4.45 11.13
CA GLN A 172 6.61 -4.64 12.56
C GLN A 172 7.88 -5.21 13.21
N LYS A 173 8.49 -6.25 12.62
CA LYS A 173 9.76 -6.82 13.11
C LYS A 173 10.89 -5.79 13.09
N ALA A 174 11.00 -5.00 12.03
CA ALA A 174 12.00 -3.94 11.92
C ALA A 174 11.78 -2.86 12.99
N SER A 175 10.53 -2.45 13.22
CA SER A 175 10.18 -1.45 14.25
C SER A 175 10.53 -1.93 15.66
N ILE A 176 10.25 -3.20 15.96
CA ILE A 176 10.65 -3.82 17.24
C ILE A 176 12.18 -3.82 17.38
N GLY A 177 12.91 -4.16 16.30
CA GLY A 177 14.37 -4.15 16.30
C GLY A 177 14.95 -2.76 16.60
N ILE A 178 14.45 -1.73 15.91
CA ILE A 178 14.86 -0.33 16.15
C ILE A 178 14.55 0.09 17.58
N PHE A 179 13.38 -0.26 18.10
CA PHE A 179 13.00 0.05 19.47
C PHE A 179 13.96 -0.56 20.50
N VAL A 180 14.32 -1.84 20.34
CA VAL A 180 15.29 -2.52 21.22
C VAL A 180 16.65 -1.83 21.16
N VAL A 181 17.14 -1.49 19.97
CA VAL A 181 18.41 -0.76 19.80
C VAL A 181 18.36 0.59 20.51
N CYS A 182 17.27 1.36 20.37
CA CYS A 182 17.08 2.63 21.06
C CYS A 182 17.12 2.49 22.59
N VAL A 183 16.42 1.48 23.14
CA VAL A 183 16.40 1.24 24.59
C VAL A 183 17.78 0.86 25.12
N VAL A 184 18.49 -0.03 24.42
CA VAL A 184 19.86 -0.44 24.80
C VAL A 184 20.81 0.76 24.73
N SER A 185 20.72 1.57 23.68
CA SER A 185 21.52 2.78 23.51
C SER A 185 21.27 3.78 24.64
N PHE A 186 20.00 3.99 25.00
CA PHE A 186 19.61 4.87 26.09
C PHE A 186 20.13 4.37 27.44
N ALA A 187 19.99 3.08 27.74
CA ALA A 187 20.50 2.48 28.96
C ALA A 187 22.05 2.59 29.04
N ALA A 188 22.75 2.34 27.94
CA ALA A 188 24.20 2.46 27.87
C ALA A 188 24.65 3.91 28.11
N LEU A 189 23.98 4.88 27.48
CA LEU A 189 24.26 6.31 27.69
C LEU A 189 23.97 6.71 29.15
N TYR A 190 22.88 6.23 29.74
CA TYR A 190 22.56 6.49 31.13
C TYR A 190 23.64 5.97 32.08
N ILE A 191 24.04 4.70 31.93
CA ILE A 191 25.09 4.08 32.75
C ILE A 191 26.41 4.82 32.58
N PHE A 192 26.81 5.14 31.35
CA PHE A 192 28.07 5.82 31.07
C PHE A 192 28.10 7.23 31.66
N ASN A 193 27.04 8.01 31.49
CA ASN A 193 26.94 9.35 32.06
C ASN A 193 26.88 9.31 33.59
N PHE A 194 26.13 8.36 34.16
CA PHE A 194 26.04 8.19 35.61
C PHE A 194 27.41 7.81 36.21
N GLN A 195 28.13 6.87 35.61
CA GLN A 195 29.49 6.50 36.04
C GLN A 195 30.46 7.69 35.95
N ARG A 196 30.36 8.50 34.89
CA ARG A 196 31.17 9.71 34.72
C ARG A 196 30.87 10.73 35.81
N MET A 197 29.58 11.00 36.09
CA MET A 197 29.17 11.91 37.16
C MET A 197 29.59 11.39 38.54
N ALA A 198 29.41 10.10 38.82
CA ALA A 198 29.81 9.49 40.09
C ALA A 198 31.32 9.61 40.33
N ARG A 199 32.15 9.33 39.31
CA ARG A 199 33.62 9.52 39.40
C ARG A 199 34.00 10.98 39.61
N ALA A 200 33.35 11.92 38.91
CA ALA A 200 33.59 13.35 39.10
C ALA A 200 33.27 13.78 40.54
N ARG A 201 32.12 13.36 41.07
CA ARG A 201 31.73 13.63 42.46
C ARG A 201 32.67 12.99 43.48
N GLN A 202 33.15 11.77 43.21
CA GLN A 202 34.12 11.12 44.08
C GLN A 202 35.45 11.88 44.11
N MET A 203 35.96 12.34 42.95
CA MET A 203 37.17 13.17 42.89
C MET A 203 37.00 14.51 43.61
N GLU A 204 35.84 15.17 43.46
CA GLU A 204 35.52 16.39 44.21
C GLU A 204 35.51 16.15 45.73
N MET A 205 34.91 15.03 46.16
CA MET A 205 34.84 14.66 47.58
C MET A 205 36.22 14.32 48.16
N GLU A 206 37.05 13.56 47.42
CA GLU A 206 38.44 13.27 47.81
C GLU A 206 39.27 14.55 47.93
N ALA A 207 39.13 15.49 47.01
CA ALA A 207 39.80 16.79 47.08
C ALA A 207 39.38 17.61 48.31
N LEU A 208 38.08 17.60 48.63
CA LEU A 208 37.53 18.31 49.79
C LEU A 208 38.04 17.70 51.11
N VAL A 209 38.08 16.36 51.20
CA VAL A 209 38.65 15.64 52.35
C VAL A 209 40.14 15.96 52.53
N ASN A 210 40.92 15.94 51.45
CA ASN A 210 42.35 16.31 51.52
C ASN A 210 42.56 17.76 51.98
N LEU A 211 41.72 18.69 51.52
CA LEU A 211 41.77 20.09 51.93
C LEU A 211 41.43 20.25 53.42
N ILE A 212 40.44 19.51 53.93
CA ILE A 212 40.12 19.46 55.36
C ILE A 212 41.32 18.95 56.18
N TYR A 213 42.00 17.90 55.73
CA TYR A 213 43.18 17.36 56.43
C TYR A 213 44.39 18.30 56.41
N MET A 214 44.45 19.29 55.50
CA MET A 214 45.48 20.33 55.50
C MET A 214 45.22 21.45 56.52
N ILE A 215 44.00 21.56 57.06
CA ILE A 215 43.66 22.57 58.07
C ILE A 215 44.18 22.10 59.44
N PRO A 216 44.91 22.94 60.21
CA PRO A 216 45.34 22.60 61.55
C PRO A 216 44.15 22.21 62.44
N GLN A 217 44.26 21.11 63.21
CA GLN A 217 43.16 20.61 64.03
C GLN A 217 42.66 21.62 65.09
N SER A 218 43.50 22.58 65.47
CA SER A 218 43.12 23.69 66.36
C SER A 218 42.00 24.55 65.76
N VAL A 219 41.92 24.68 64.44
CA VAL A 219 40.90 25.46 63.73
C VAL A 219 39.66 24.60 63.43
N VAL A 220 39.85 23.32 63.06
CA VAL A 220 38.73 22.40 62.79
C VAL A 220 37.84 22.22 64.03
N ASN A 221 38.43 22.14 65.22
CA ASN A 221 37.70 21.99 66.49
C ASN A 221 36.96 23.27 66.94
N THR A 222 37.21 24.42 66.30
CA THR A 222 36.49 25.67 66.60
C THR A 222 35.19 25.83 65.80
N VAL A 223 35.01 25.07 64.72
CA VAL A 223 33.81 25.13 63.86
C VAL A 223 33.05 23.81 63.93
N PRO A 224 32.03 23.67 64.81
CA PRO A 224 31.34 22.41 65.07
C PRO A 224 30.63 21.83 63.83
N LYS A 225 30.26 22.67 62.85
CA LYS A 225 29.67 22.23 61.58
C LYS A 225 30.64 21.38 60.74
N ILE A 226 31.93 21.73 60.72
CA ILE A 226 32.95 20.97 59.97
C ILE A 226 33.24 19.65 60.70
N GLN A 227 33.28 19.66 62.02
CA GLN A 227 33.46 18.45 62.82
C GLN A 227 32.30 17.46 62.64
N ARG A 228 31.05 17.94 62.63
CA ARG A 228 29.85 17.12 62.33
C ARG A 228 29.87 16.57 60.91
N LEU A 229 30.27 17.38 59.93
CA LEU A 229 30.40 16.97 58.52
C LEU A 229 31.37 15.79 58.36
N ILE A 230 32.51 15.83 59.05
CA ILE A 230 33.53 14.78 59.02
C ILE A 230 33.02 13.52 59.73
N GLN A 231 32.35 13.65 60.87
CA GLN A 231 31.85 12.51 61.66
C GLN A 231 30.64 11.82 61.01
N SER A 232 29.79 12.54 60.27
CA SER A 232 28.62 11.97 59.59
C SER A 232 28.92 11.46 58.17
N GLY A 233 30.15 11.62 57.68
CA GLY A 233 30.50 11.29 56.30
C GLY A 233 29.70 12.11 55.27
N GLY A 234 29.24 13.30 55.65
CA GLY A 234 28.51 14.21 54.76
C GLY A 234 26.99 13.99 54.67
N THR A 235 26.39 13.08 55.44
CA THR A 235 24.93 12.81 55.37
C THR A 235 24.08 13.78 56.20
N SER A 236 24.66 14.54 57.15
CA SER A 236 23.89 15.27 58.17
C SER A 236 23.77 16.79 57.97
N ILE A 237 24.01 17.34 56.79
CA ILE A 237 23.96 18.82 56.61
C ILE A 237 22.51 19.37 56.65
N GLY A 238 21.49 18.53 56.45
CA GLY A 238 20.11 18.98 56.26
C GLY A 238 19.21 19.04 57.51
N ASP A 239 19.64 18.53 58.66
CA ASP A 239 18.71 18.31 59.80
C ASP A 239 18.72 19.42 60.87
N ASP A 240 19.51 20.49 60.72
CA ASP A 240 19.74 21.47 61.81
C ASP A 240 19.07 22.85 61.60
N ASP A 241 18.15 23.02 60.64
CA ASP A 241 17.35 24.26 60.47
C ASP A 241 15.91 24.10 61.00
N ASN A 242 15.76 23.68 62.26
CA ASN A 242 14.54 23.84 63.08
C ASN A 242 14.90 24.27 64.51
#